data_AF-A0A6P2DER5-F1
#
_entry.id   AF-A0A6P2DER5-F1
#
_cell.length_a   1.000
_cell.length_b   1.000
_cell.length_c   1.000
_cell.angle_alpha   90.00
_cell.angle_beta   90.00
_cell.angle_gamma   90.00
#
_symmetry.space_group_name_H-M   'P 1'
#
loop_
_entity.id
_entity.type
_entity.pdbx_description
1 polymer ?
#
loop_
_entity_poly.entity_id
_entity_poly.type
_entity_poly.pdbx_seq_one_letter_code
_entity_poly.pdbx_strand_id
1 'polypeptide(L)'
;MSDRTDTPYGGMTPVELRTFGERLYGTEWQTPLARALPVSTRAIRYWLSGERKIREVIARRIQSLRAEPHGDRRIEKNEAPTTPR
;
A
#
# COMPACT_ATOMS: atom_id res chain seq x y z
N MET A 1 0.06 19.81 25.64
CA MET A 1 -0.32 19.45 24.25
C MET A 1 0.24 18.06 23.98
N SER A 2 -0.52 17.02 24.33
CA SER A 2 -0.11 15.64 24.05
C SER A 2 -0.53 15.31 22.62
N ASP A 3 0.49 15.10 21.78
CA ASP A 3 0.36 14.59 20.43
C ASP A 3 -0.49 13.32 20.46
N ARG A 4 -1.66 13.38 19.81
CA ARG A 4 -2.67 12.33 19.87
C ARG A 4 -2.34 11.25 18.84
N THR A 5 -1.21 10.58 19.02
CA THR A 5 -0.81 9.40 18.25
C THR A 5 -0.44 8.22 19.15
N ASP A 6 -0.88 8.23 20.42
CA ASP A 6 -0.68 7.08 21.31
C ASP A 6 -1.63 5.93 20.94
N THR A 7 -1.02 4.89 20.39
CA THR A 7 -1.63 3.62 19.99
C THR A 7 -1.71 2.70 21.20
N PRO A 8 -2.87 2.08 21.49
CA PRO A 8 -2.83 0.85 22.25
C PRO A 8 -3.60 -0.27 21.53
N TYR A 9 -2.81 -1.23 21.05
CA TYR A 9 -3.16 -2.59 20.63
C TYR A 9 -3.59 -2.80 19.18
N GLY A 10 -2.59 -2.75 18.29
CA GLY A 10 -2.35 -3.83 17.32
C GLY A 10 -2.31 -3.43 15.85
N GLY A 11 -2.71 -2.21 15.46
CA GLY A 11 -2.85 -1.84 14.05
C GLY A 11 -1.89 -0.75 13.59
N MET A 12 -1.25 -0.95 12.43
CA MET A 12 -0.51 0.07 11.68
C MET A 12 -1.37 1.33 11.45
N THR A 13 -0.77 2.50 11.55
CA THR A 13 -1.45 3.80 11.35
C THR A 13 -1.63 4.13 9.86
N PRO A 14 -2.54 5.05 9.51
CA PRO A 14 -2.70 5.53 8.13
C PRO A 14 -1.40 6.11 7.53
N VAL A 15 -0.64 6.84 8.35
CA VAL A 15 0.63 7.47 7.96
C VAL A 15 1.67 6.40 7.67
N GLU A 16 1.84 5.43 8.57
CA GLU A 16 2.75 4.31 8.36
C GLU A 16 2.36 3.50 7.12
N LEU A 17 1.07 3.19 6.93
CA LEU A 17 0.58 2.49 5.75
C LEU A 17 0.98 3.20 4.46
N ARG A 18 0.82 4.53 4.42
CA ARG A 18 1.22 5.35 3.28
C ARG A 18 2.72 5.29 3.05
N THR A 19 3.53 5.52 4.09
CA THR A 19 4.99 5.49 3.98
C THR A 19 5.49 4.11 3.52
N PHE A 20 4.93 3.02 4.03
CA PHE A 20 5.28 1.66 3.60
C PHE A 20 4.87 1.40 2.15
N GLY A 21 3.66 1.78 1.77
CA GLY A 21 3.17 1.62 0.40
C GLY A 21 4.04 2.37 -0.60
N GLU A 22 4.26 3.67 -0.37
CA GLU A 22 5.10 4.52 -1.23
C GLU A 22 6.52 3.99 -1.35
N ARG A 23 7.09 3.49 -0.25
CA ARG A 23 8.44 2.90 -0.25
C ARG A 23 8.52 1.60 -1.06
N LEU A 24 7.48 0.77 -1.05
CA LEU A 24 7.47 -0.53 -1.74
C LEU A 24 7.12 -0.43 -3.21
N TYR A 25 6.20 0.47 -3.59
CA TYR A 25 5.58 0.49 -4.91
C TYR A 25 5.59 1.86 -5.61
N GLY A 26 6.11 2.90 -4.97
CA GLY A 26 6.15 4.26 -5.51
C GLY A 26 4.81 5.01 -5.43
N THR A 27 4.61 5.99 -6.29
CA THR A 27 3.48 6.94 -6.22
C THR A 27 2.10 6.27 -6.31
N GLU A 28 1.98 5.18 -7.07
CA GLU A 28 0.72 4.47 -7.29
C GLU A 28 0.56 3.22 -6.41
N TRP A 29 1.06 3.28 -5.17
CA TRP A 29 1.20 2.10 -4.30
C TRP A 29 -0.09 1.41 -3.86
N GLN A 30 -1.25 2.09 -3.88
CA GLN A 30 -2.48 1.52 -3.32
C GLN A 30 -2.94 0.26 -4.09
N THR A 31 -2.88 0.28 -5.42
CA THR A 31 -3.28 -0.85 -6.27
C THR A 31 -2.38 -2.08 -6.10
N PRO A 32 -1.03 -1.98 -6.21
CA PRO A 32 -0.16 -3.12 -6.01
C PRO A 32 -0.15 -3.62 -4.56
N LEU A 33 -0.28 -2.73 -3.56
CA LEU A 33 -0.42 -3.16 -2.16
C LEU A 33 -1.73 -3.94 -1.93
N ALA A 34 -2.84 -3.51 -2.55
CA ALA A 34 -4.12 -4.23 -2.47
C ALA A 34 -3.99 -5.66 -3.02
N ARG A 35 -3.31 -5.82 -4.16
CA ARG A 35 -3.02 -7.12 -4.77
C ARG A 35 -2.14 -8.00 -3.88
N ALA A 36 -1.19 -7.42 -3.14
CA ALA A 36 -0.29 -8.16 -2.25
C ALA A 36 -0.95 -8.61 -0.92
N LEU A 37 -2.02 -7.94 -0.47
CA LEU A 37 -2.67 -8.15 0.83
C LEU A 37 -4.05 -8.82 0.74
N PRO A 38 -4.33 -9.58 -0.32
CA PRO A 38 -5.69 -9.94 -0.77
C PRO A 38 -6.84 -9.02 -0.35
N VAL A 39 -6.67 -7.69 -0.47
CA VAL A 39 -7.72 -6.72 -0.12
C VAL A 39 -8.08 -5.85 -1.32
N SER A 40 -9.22 -5.17 -1.26
CA SER A 40 -9.58 -4.19 -2.29
C SER A 40 -8.85 -2.86 -2.05
N THR A 41 -8.58 -2.12 -3.13
CA THR A 41 -8.08 -0.73 -3.05
C THR A 41 -9.02 0.16 -2.24
N ARG A 42 -10.32 -0.15 -2.20
CA ARG A 42 -11.31 0.54 -1.36
C ARG A 42 -11.03 0.32 0.13
N ALA A 43 -10.62 -0.87 0.54
CA ALA A 43 -10.23 -1.14 1.92
C ALA A 43 -9.01 -0.31 2.34
N ILE A 44 -8.03 -0.16 1.46
CA ILE A 44 -6.86 0.71 1.69
C ILE A 44 -7.29 2.16 1.89
N ARG A 45 -8.21 2.68 1.06
CA ARG A 45 -8.74 4.04 1.25
C ARG A 45 -9.45 4.22 2.59
N TYR A 46 -10.21 3.22 3.04
CA TYR A 46 -10.85 3.24 4.37
C TYR A 46 -9.85 3.22 5.53
N TRP A 47 -8.71 2.56 5.35
CA TRP A 47 -7.63 2.60 6.33
C TRP A 47 -6.92 3.95 6.32
N LEU A 48 -6.70 4.54 5.15
CA LEU A 48 -6.09 5.87 5.02
C LEU A 48 -6.96 6.99 5.61
N SER A 49 -8.28 6.91 5.47
CA SER A 49 -9.20 7.87 6.09
C SER A 49 -9.37 7.67 7.60
N GLY A 50 -8.88 6.56 8.15
CA GLY A 50 -9.14 6.16 9.53
C GLY A 50 -10.56 5.66 9.79
N GLU A 51 -11.42 5.59 8.76
CA GLU A 51 -12.79 5.08 8.87
C GLU A 51 -12.80 3.60 9.29
N ARG A 52 -11.79 2.83 8.89
CA ARG A 52 -11.57 1.47 9.37
C ARG A 52 -10.17 1.32 9.96
N LYS A 53 -10.08 0.57 11.05
CA LYS A 53 -8.81 0.19 11.65
C LYS A 53 -8.14 -0.91 10.83
N ILE A 54 -6.81 -0.85 10.73
CA ILE A 54 -6.00 -1.94 10.18
C ILE A 54 -5.89 -3.04 11.24
N ARG A 55 -6.32 -4.24 10.92
CA ARG A 55 -6.18 -5.39 11.84
C ARG A 55 -4.71 -5.77 11.98
N GLU A 56 -4.30 -6.24 13.15
CA GLU A 56 -2.91 -6.61 13.44
C GLU A 56 -2.34 -7.64 12.46
N VAL A 57 -3.14 -8.63 12.06
CA VAL A 57 -2.73 -9.64 11.07
C VAL A 57 -2.35 -8.99 9.73
N ILE A 58 -3.10 -7.97 9.31
CA ILE A 58 -2.82 -7.22 8.07
C ILE A 58 -1.58 -6.32 8.26
N ALA A 59 -1.47 -5.65 9.41
CA ALA A 59 -0.29 -4.84 9.73
C ALA A 59 1.00 -5.67 9.71
N ARG A 60 1.00 -6.84 10.34
CA ARG A 60 2.11 -7.80 10.30
C ARG A 60 2.39 -8.27 8.88
N ARG A 61 1.35 -8.50 8.06
CA ARG A 61 1.53 -8.88 6.66
C ARG A 61 2.19 -7.77 5.85
N ILE A 62 1.76 -6.51 6.02
CA ILE A 62 2.37 -5.34 5.37
C ILE A 62 3.85 -5.22 5.77
N GLN A 63 4.17 -5.34 7.06
CA GLN A 63 5.55 -5.28 7.54
C GLN A 63 6.40 -6.46 7.04
N SER A 64 5.77 -7.61 6.78
CA SER A 64 6.44 -8.79 6.21
C SER A 64 6.65 -8.69 4.70
N LEU A 65 6.02 -7.74 4.00
CA LEU A 65 6.36 -7.40 2.63
C LEU A 65 7.75 -6.75 2.66
N ARG A 66 8.79 -7.58 2.58
CA ARG A 66 10.14 -7.08 2.33
C ARG A 66 10.16 -6.33 1.00
N ALA A 67 11.08 -5.39 0.89
CA ALA A 67 11.50 -4.81 -0.39
C ALA A 67 12.22 -5.85 -1.27
N GLU A 68 11.74 -7.10 -1.29
CA GLU A 68 11.98 -7.99 -2.41
C GLU A 68 11.40 -7.25 -3.60
N PRO A 69 12.20 -6.91 -4.62
CA PRO A 69 11.69 -6.37 -5.86
C PRO A 69 10.84 -7.49 -6.46
N HIS A 70 9.57 -7.55 -6.07
CA HIS A 70 8.63 -8.50 -6.62
C HIS A 70 8.49 -8.08 -8.06
N GLY A 71 9.23 -8.79 -8.91
CA GLY A 71 9.24 -8.66 -10.35
C GLY A 71 7.90 -9.06 -10.90
N ASP A 72 6.87 -8.27 -10.62
CA ASP A 72 5.76 -8.15 -11.55
C ASP A 72 6.30 -7.34 -12.73
N ARG A 73 6.98 -8.09 -13.60
CA ARG A 73 7.43 -7.69 -14.92
C ARG A 73 6.18 -7.39 -15.76
N ARG A 74 5.51 -6.28 -15.46
CA ARG A 74 4.45 -5.66 -16.24
C ARG A 74 4.28 -4.20 -15.80
N ILE A 75 5.37 -3.44 -15.90
CA ILE A 75 5.21 -2.04 -16.35
C ILE A 75 5.00 -2.15 -17.87
N GLU A 76 3.78 -2.52 -18.24
CA GLU A 76 3.28 -2.33 -19.59
C GLU A 76 3.18 -0.81 -19.77
N LYS A 77 4.29 -0.21 -20.18
CA LYS A 77 4.24 1.04 -20.94
C LYS A 77 3.51 0.69 -22.22
N ASN A 78 2.19 0.81 -22.19
CA ASN A 78 1.38 0.90 -23.40
C ASN A 78 1.76 2.21 -24.12
N GLU A 79 2.78 2.12 -24.97
CA GLU A 79 2.84 2.89 -26.19
C GLU A 79 3.43 1.97 -27.27
N ALA A 80 2.53 1.29 -27.99
CA ALA A 80 2.86 0.48 -29.16
C ALA A 80 3.05 1.39 -30.40
N PRO A 81 3.72 0.90 -31.45
CA PRO A 81 4.45 1.72 -32.40
C PRO A 81 3.50 2.35 -33.41
N THR A 82 3.54 3.68 -33.53
CA THR A 82 2.98 4.35 -34.71
C THR A 82 4.14 4.84 -35.54
N THR A 83 4.58 3.99 -36.47
CA THR A 83 5.13 4.49 -37.73
C THR A 83 3.97 5.10 -38.52
N PRO A 84 4.14 6.32 -39.05
CA PRO A 84 3.64 6.59 -40.38
C PRO A 84 4.78 7.10 -41.28
N ARG A 85 5.01 6.26 -42.29
CA ARG A 85 5.42 6.51 -43.69
C ARG A 85 6.28 7.73 -44.04
#